data_AF-A0A7Y5MUS0-F1
#
_entry.id   AF-A0A7Y5MUS0-F1
#
_cell.length_a   1.000
_cell.length_b   1.000
_cell.length_c   1.000
_cell.angle_alpha   90.00
_cell.angle_beta   90.00
_cell.angle_gamma   90.00
#
_symmetry.space_group_name_H-M   'P 1'
#
loop_
_entity.id
_entity.type
_entity.pdbx_description
1 polymer ?
#
loop_
_entity_poly.entity_id
_entity_poly.type
_entity_poly.pdbx_seq_one_letter_code
_entity_poly.pdbx_strand_id
1 'polypeptide(L)'
;LSTEEELEHKDREISFSWALRERLGHHYYGEQWAHNIKQFLWDQGLIERPIHLISANLHSVMNCFYAAQAFSAQNRNRSLEDLAKELSLEENSTLRAKVKSYALRNGMFELDDTSGTNISVQIFDTSKMDASVLPPELAWDADLIAREKPVIFVMDYAFGEQAYETMDELLKPFEYKGQDIPLNVKSISIMGKAGILEGDKGDIMVSTAHVFEGTADNYPINNEFTAADFEGNGLRVFEGTMITVLGTSLQNKDILQYFLRSSWQAVGLEMEGAHYQKAIQSASKIRKSIDRDIALRYAYYASDNPLLTGHTLASGSLGMEGVKPTYLITLKILERILSNPLASTSAIVQAQEGGVRFDSAQ
;
A
#
# COMPACT_ATOMS: atom_id res chain seq x y z
N LEU A 1 -30.64 -39.14 20.35
CA LEU A 1 -29.70 -38.08 20.75
C LEU A 1 -30.38 -36.71 20.84
N SER A 2 -30.99 -36.13 19.79
CA SER A 2 -31.65 -34.82 19.94
C SER A 2 -32.91 -34.82 20.83
N THR A 3 -33.67 -35.92 20.88
CA THR A 3 -34.92 -35.98 21.67
C THR A 3 -34.71 -36.27 23.16
N GLU A 4 -33.65 -36.98 23.53
CA GLU A 4 -33.29 -37.23 24.95
C GLU A 4 -32.73 -35.96 25.61
N GLU A 5 -31.97 -35.15 24.88
CA GLU A 5 -31.36 -33.92 25.40
C GLU A 5 -32.40 -32.83 25.72
N GLU A 6 -33.47 -32.74 24.94
CA GLU A 6 -34.59 -31.82 25.20
C GLU A 6 -35.45 -32.26 26.39
N LEU A 7 -35.57 -33.57 26.61
CA LEU A 7 -36.25 -34.14 27.78
C LEU A 7 -35.46 -33.92 29.09
N GLU A 8 -34.13 -33.80 29.01
CA GLU A 8 -33.25 -33.66 30.18
C GLU A 8 -32.88 -32.20 30.54
N HIS A 9 -33.38 -31.19 29.81
CA HIS A 9 -33.05 -29.76 30.02
C HIS A 9 -31.54 -29.49 30.16
N LYS A 10 -30.71 -30.22 29.41
CA LYS A 10 -29.26 -29.99 29.39
C LYS A 10 -28.93 -28.91 28.38
N ASP A 11 -28.68 -27.70 28.88
CA ASP A 11 -28.14 -26.61 28.06
C ASP A 11 -26.79 -27.04 27.48
N ARG A 12 -26.67 -26.99 26.15
CA ARG A 12 -25.41 -27.28 25.47
C ARG A 12 -24.48 -26.08 25.63
N GLU A 13 -23.46 -26.22 26.47
CA GLU A 13 -22.36 -25.27 26.52
C GLU A 13 -21.39 -25.56 25.37
N ILE A 14 -21.43 -24.70 24.34
CA ILE A 14 -20.46 -24.72 23.25
C ILE A 14 -19.28 -23.85 23.67
N SER A 15 -18.14 -24.48 23.98
CA SER A 15 -16.89 -23.77 24.25
C SER A 15 -15.96 -23.85 23.04
N PHE A 16 -15.61 -22.69 22.48
CA PHE A 16 -14.59 -22.61 21.44
C PHE A 16 -13.20 -22.58 22.05
N SER A 17 -12.22 -23.18 21.37
CA SER A 17 -10.81 -23.03 21.72
C SER A 17 -10.40 -21.56 21.61
N TRP A 18 -9.39 -21.16 22.39
CA TRP A 18 -8.90 -19.79 22.38
C TRP A 18 -8.47 -19.34 20.97
N ALA A 19 -7.75 -20.19 20.25
CA ALA A 19 -7.34 -19.94 18.86
C ALA A 19 -8.52 -19.73 17.89
N LEU A 20 -9.63 -20.46 18.07
CA LEU A 20 -10.82 -20.27 17.24
C LEU A 20 -11.56 -18.97 17.59
N ARG A 21 -11.60 -18.59 18.87
CA ARG A 21 -12.19 -17.31 19.30
C ARG A 21 -11.40 -16.12 18.76
N GLU A 22 -10.07 -16.21 18.75
CA GLU A 22 -9.19 -15.18 18.20
C GLU A 22 -9.45 -14.99 16.70
N ARG A 23 -9.42 -16.08 15.91
CA ARG A 23 -9.74 -16.03 14.47
C ARG A 23 -11.14 -15.51 14.16
N LEU A 24 -12.16 -15.95 14.91
CA LEU A 24 -13.53 -15.45 14.74
C LEU A 24 -13.63 -13.96 15.10
N GLY A 25 -12.95 -13.53 16.17
CA GLY A 25 -12.90 -12.13 16.57
C GLY A 25 -12.29 -11.25 15.50
N HIS A 26 -11.18 -11.70 14.90
CA HIS A 26 -10.53 -10.95 13.84
C HIS A 26 -11.40 -10.77 12.58
N HIS A 27 -12.08 -11.84 12.13
CA HIS A 27 -13.02 -11.74 11.02
C HIS A 27 -14.18 -10.78 11.34
N TYR A 28 -14.69 -10.80 12.58
CA TYR A 28 -15.73 -9.86 13.02
C TYR A 28 -15.26 -8.40 12.95
N TYR A 29 -14.05 -8.09 13.43
CA TYR A 29 -13.49 -6.74 13.37
C TYR A 29 -13.20 -6.29 11.93
N GLY A 30 -12.68 -7.20 11.10
CA GLY A 30 -12.42 -6.96 9.68
C GLY A 30 -13.71 -6.71 8.88
N GLU A 31 -14.77 -7.46 9.16
CA GLU A 31 -16.08 -7.30 8.53
C GLU A 31 -16.67 -5.93 8.86
N GLN A 32 -16.68 -5.55 10.13
CA GLN A 32 -17.20 -4.24 10.55
C GLN A 32 -16.36 -3.08 9.96
N TRP A 33 -15.03 -3.23 9.95
CA TRP A 33 -14.12 -2.28 9.32
C TRP A 33 -14.45 -2.07 7.83
N ALA A 34 -14.52 -3.17 7.07
CA ALA A 34 -14.85 -3.15 5.65
C ALA A 34 -16.25 -2.61 5.39
N HIS A 35 -17.23 -2.96 6.23
CA HIS A 35 -18.60 -2.48 6.10
C HIS A 35 -18.68 -0.96 6.26
N ASN A 36 -18.04 -0.40 7.31
CA ASN A 36 -18.04 1.04 7.56
C ASN A 36 -17.44 1.83 6.37
N ILE A 37 -16.36 1.31 5.80
CA ILE A 37 -15.71 1.88 4.61
C ILE A 37 -16.64 1.86 3.40
N LYS A 38 -17.27 0.71 3.12
CA LYS A 38 -18.16 0.55 1.96
C LYS A 38 -19.42 1.41 2.10
N GLN A 39 -19.97 1.48 3.31
CA GLN A 39 -21.08 2.38 3.64
C GLN A 39 -20.69 3.84 3.38
N PHE A 40 -19.50 4.26 3.80
CA PHE A 40 -19.00 5.60 3.50
C PHE A 40 -18.84 5.85 1.99
N LEU A 41 -18.23 4.91 1.25
CA LEU A 41 -18.08 5.00 -0.20
C LEU A 41 -19.44 5.09 -0.90
N TRP A 42 -20.44 4.35 -0.43
CA TRP A 42 -21.81 4.42 -0.93
C TRP A 42 -22.45 5.78 -0.66
N ASP A 43 -22.39 6.25 0.59
CA ASP A 43 -23.01 7.52 1.00
C ASP A 43 -22.38 8.74 0.31
N GLN A 44 -21.10 8.67 -0.04
CA GLN A 44 -20.41 9.71 -0.82
C GLN A 44 -20.55 9.55 -2.34
N GLY A 45 -21.24 8.51 -2.84
CA GLY A 45 -21.36 8.24 -4.28
C GLY A 45 -20.04 7.89 -4.95
N LEU A 46 -19.14 7.23 -4.21
CA LEU A 46 -17.78 6.88 -4.65
C LEU A 46 -17.63 5.40 -5.05
N ILE A 47 -18.50 4.50 -4.57
CA ILE A 47 -18.29 3.05 -4.67
C ILE A 47 -18.23 2.51 -6.12
N GLU A 48 -18.95 3.15 -7.05
CA GLU A 48 -19.04 2.73 -8.46
C GLU A 48 -17.89 3.29 -9.32
N ARG A 49 -17.16 4.30 -8.81
CA ARG A 49 -16.05 4.91 -9.53
C ARG A 49 -14.83 3.98 -9.52
N PRO A 50 -13.88 4.12 -10.47
CA PRO A 50 -12.63 3.35 -10.46
C PRO A 50 -11.87 3.53 -9.13
N ILE A 51 -11.80 2.49 -8.30
CA ILE A 51 -11.10 2.52 -7.02
C ILE A 51 -9.70 1.92 -7.17
N HIS A 52 -8.70 2.66 -6.72
CA HIS A 52 -7.31 2.20 -6.64
C HIS A 52 -6.92 2.07 -5.17
N LEU A 53 -6.73 0.83 -4.72
CA LEU A 53 -6.34 0.51 -3.35
C LEU A 53 -4.82 0.64 -3.19
N ILE A 54 -4.37 1.26 -2.11
CA ILE A 54 -2.97 1.41 -1.73
C ILE A 54 -2.84 1.03 -0.25
N SER A 55 -2.10 -0.04 0.05
CA SER A 55 -1.62 -0.28 1.42
C SER A 55 -0.29 0.45 1.58
N ALA A 56 -0.29 1.48 2.42
CA ALA A 56 0.83 2.41 2.59
C ALA A 56 0.67 3.20 3.88
N ASN A 57 1.74 3.86 4.31
CA ASN A 57 1.62 4.89 5.34
C ASN A 57 0.65 6.02 4.91
N LEU A 58 -0.02 6.64 5.89
CA LEU A 58 -1.06 7.65 5.68
C LEU A 58 -0.55 9.07 5.37
N HIS A 59 0.75 9.27 5.17
CA HIS A 59 1.31 10.61 4.95
C HIS A 59 1.88 10.78 3.54
N SER A 60 2.48 9.75 2.96
CA SER A 60 3.16 9.82 1.67
C SER A 60 2.23 10.26 0.53
N VAL A 61 1.09 9.58 0.35
CA VAL A 61 0.09 9.93 -0.69
C VAL A 61 -0.50 11.32 -0.44
N MET A 62 -0.89 11.62 0.79
CA MET A 62 -1.41 12.94 1.18
C MET A 62 -0.40 14.05 0.85
N ASN A 63 0.88 13.85 1.17
CA ASN A 63 1.91 14.85 0.95
C ASN A 63 2.21 15.01 -0.56
N CYS A 64 2.24 13.91 -1.31
CA CYS A 64 2.39 13.96 -2.77
C CYS A 64 1.29 14.79 -3.43
N PHE A 65 0.06 14.73 -2.92
CA PHE A 65 -1.04 15.52 -3.45
C PHE A 65 -1.10 16.97 -2.97
N TYR A 66 -0.80 17.22 -1.69
CA TYR A 66 -1.21 18.46 -1.03
C TYR A 66 -0.08 19.28 -0.42
N ALA A 67 1.14 18.74 -0.30
CA ALA A 67 2.23 19.45 0.38
C ALA A 67 2.55 20.78 -0.32
N ALA A 68 2.78 20.75 -1.64
CA ALA A 68 3.18 21.93 -2.40
C ALA A 68 2.14 23.07 -2.35
N GLN A 69 0.85 22.74 -2.24
CA GLN A 69 -0.27 23.70 -2.24
C GLN A 69 -0.60 24.20 -0.84
N ALA A 70 -0.42 23.36 0.18
CA ALA A 70 -0.59 23.75 1.58
C ALA A 70 0.48 24.77 2.02
N PHE A 71 1.63 24.79 1.34
CA PHE A 71 2.66 25.78 1.55
C PHE A 71 2.43 27.05 0.71
N SER A 72 2.68 28.22 1.29
CA SER A 72 2.57 29.53 0.60
C SER A 72 3.39 29.58 -0.69
N ALA A 73 3.08 30.51 -1.60
CA ALA A 73 3.65 30.64 -2.95
C ALA A 73 5.19 30.51 -3.07
N GLN A 74 5.94 30.78 -1.99
CA GLN A 74 7.41 30.60 -1.92
C GLN A 74 7.89 29.15 -2.01
N ASN A 75 7.04 28.15 -1.80
CA ASN A 75 7.40 26.72 -1.81
C ASN A 75 6.99 25.97 -3.10
N ARG A 76 6.40 26.66 -4.08
CA ARG A 76 5.95 26.04 -5.35
C ARG A 76 7.09 25.48 -6.21
N ASN A 77 8.33 25.89 -5.96
CA ASN A 77 9.51 25.47 -6.74
C ASN A 77 10.32 24.35 -6.07
N ARG A 78 9.86 23.81 -4.93
CA ARG A 78 10.57 22.72 -4.24
C ARG A 78 10.10 21.38 -4.77
N SER A 79 11.04 20.45 -4.89
CA SER A 79 10.74 19.09 -5.28
C SER A 79 9.88 18.39 -4.21
N LEU A 80 9.07 17.42 -4.62
CA LEU A 80 8.35 16.57 -3.66
C LEU A 80 9.30 15.86 -2.66
N GLU A 81 10.51 15.50 -3.07
CA GLU A 81 11.51 14.90 -2.18
C GLU A 81 11.95 15.87 -1.07
N ASP A 82 12.14 17.14 -1.38
CA ASP A 82 12.52 18.15 -0.38
C ASP A 82 11.38 18.46 0.59
N LEU A 83 10.14 18.48 0.10
CA LEU A 83 8.95 18.65 0.94
C LEU A 83 8.74 17.43 1.85
N ALA A 84 8.97 16.23 1.32
CA ALA A 84 8.92 14.99 2.07
C ALA A 84 9.92 15.00 3.24
N LYS A 85 11.18 15.33 2.96
CA LYS A 85 12.23 15.42 3.98
C LYS A 85 11.87 16.41 5.08
N GLU A 86 11.38 17.58 4.73
CA GLU A 86 10.98 18.58 5.72
C GLU A 86 9.80 18.09 6.57
N LEU A 87 8.77 17.51 5.94
CA LEU A 87 7.59 17.00 6.66
C LEU A 87 7.91 15.81 7.58
N SER A 88 8.98 15.06 7.30
CA SER A 88 9.46 13.95 8.11
C SER A 88 10.22 14.38 9.38
N LEU A 89 10.61 15.64 9.52
CA LEU A 89 11.28 16.15 10.73
C LEU A 89 10.29 16.31 11.88
N GLU A 90 10.64 15.85 13.09
CA GLU A 90 9.72 15.81 14.24
C GLU A 90 9.16 17.20 14.60
N GLU A 91 10.00 18.24 14.55
CA GLU A 91 9.68 19.63 14.85
C GLU A 91 8.62 20.24 13.92
N ASN A 92 8.40 19.67 12.74
CA ASN A 92 7.50 20.19 11.70
C ASN A 92 6.05 19.74 11.85
N SER A 93 5.60 19.46 13.08
CA SER A 93 4.22 19.07 13.40
C SER A 93 3.18 20.09 12.93
N THR A 94 3.49 21.38 13.05
CA THR A 94 2.62 22.47 12.58
C THR A 94 2.48 22.46 11.05
N LEU A 95 3.53 22.13 10.31
CA LEU A 95 3.49 22.01 8.86
C LEU A 95 2.65 20.80 8.44
N ARG A 96 2.85 19.64 9.07
CA ARG A 96 2.02 18.44 8.84
C ARG A 96 0.53 18.73 9.07
N ALA A 97 0.20 19.46 10.15
CA ALA A 97 -1.18 19.85 10.45
C ALA A 97 -1.79 20.76 9.36
N LYS A 98 -0.99 21.67 8.76
CA LYS A 98 -1.43 22.50 7.64
C LYS A 98 -1.74 21.68 6.39
N VAL A 99 -0.86 20.74 6.03
CA VAL A 99 -1.05 19.83 4.90
C VAL A 99 -2.32 19.00 5.10
N LYS A 100 -2.47 18.36 6.26
CA LYS A 100 -3.67 17.57 6.60
C LYS A 100 -4.95 18.41 6.55
N SER A 101 -4.93 19.61 7.12
CA SER A 101 -6.07 20.52 7.08
C SER A 101 -6.42 20.97 5.66
N TYR A 102 -5.43 21.16 4.80
CA TYR A 102 -5.66 21.46 3.38
C TYR A 102 -6.27 20.25 2.67
N ALA A 103 -5.71 19.06 2.87
CA ALA A 103 -6.18 17.82 2.27
C ALA A 103 -7.66 17.56 2.60
N LEU A 104 -8.05 17.69 3.88
CA LEU A 104 -9.44 17.49 4.33
C LEU A 104 -10.44 18.46 3.70
N ARG A 105 -10.00 19.66 3.31
CA ARG A 105 -10.84 20.64 2.61
C ARG A 105 -10.89 20.44 1.10
N ASN A 106 -9.99 19.62 0.53
CA ASN A 106 -9.77 19.50 -0.91
C ASN A 106 -9.93 18.05 -1.40
N GLY A 107 -10.87 17.30 -0.83
CA GLY A 107 -11.26 15.99 -1.35
C GLY A 107 -10.61 14.78 -0.66
N MET A 108 -9.79 14.97 0.37
CA MET A 108 -9.39 13.87 1.25
C MET A 108 -10.42 13.68 2.37
N PHE A 109 -10.76 12.43 2.64
CA PHE A 109 -11.50 11.99 3.80
C PHE A 109 -10.63 11.07 4.63
N GLU A 110 -10.75 11.16 5.94
CA GLU A 110 -10.06 10.28 6.88
C GLU A 110 -11.11 9.50 7.67
N LEU A 111 -10.97 8.19 7.69
CA LEU A 111 -11.82 7.26 8.41
C LEU A 111 -10.95 6.58 9.46
N ASP A 112 -11.06 7.07 10.69
CA ASP A 112 -10.43 6.41 11.85
C ASP A 112 -11.13 5.07 12.09
N ASP A 113 -10.36 4.05 12.47
CA ASP A 113 -10.95 2.76 12.80
C ASP A 113 -11.69 2.81 14.13
N THR A 114 -12.93 2.31 14.12
CA THR A 114 -13.75 2.12 15.33
C THR A 114 -14.12 0.65 15.56
N SER A 115 -13.65 -0.30 14.72
CA SER A 115 -13.97 -1.72 14.86
C SER A 115 -12.95 -2.48 15.72
N GLY A 116 -11.72 -1.98 15.87
CA GLY A 116 -10.65 -2.62 16.63
C GLY A 116 -9.54 -3.26 15.77
N THR A 117 -9.59 -3.07 14.45
CA THR A 117 -8.48 -3.42 13.55
C THR A 117 -7.28 -2.48 13.73
N ASN A 118 -7.50 -1.24 14.20
CA ASN A 118 -6.52 -0.16 14.27
C ASN A 118 -5.95 0.24 12.90
N ILE A 119 -6.65 -0.05 11.80
CA ILE A 119 -6.24 0.34 10.45
C ILE A 119 -7.07 1.53 10.01
N SER A 120 -6.47 2.72 10.05
CA SER A 120 -7.12 3.92 9.54
C SER A 120 -7.04 3.99 8.01
N VAL A 121 -8.00 4.68 7.41
CA VAL A 121 -8.14 4.79 5.95
C VAL A 121 -8.24 6.24 5.54
N GLN A 122 -7.61 6.58 4.41
CA GLN A 122 -7.80 7.84 3.70
C GLN A 122 -8.41 7.59 2.32
N ILE A 123 -9.42 8.37 1.97
CA ILE A 123 -10.08 8.31 0.67
C ILE A 123 -9.89 9.66 -0.01
N PHE A 124 -9.34 9.66 -1.23
CA PHE A 124 -9.12 10.85 -2.03
C PHE A 124 -10.08 10.85 -3.21
N ASP A 125 -11.05 11.78 -3.17
CA ASP A 125 -11.96 12.05 -4.26
C ASP A 125 -11.30 13.01 -5.26
N THR A 126 -10.75 12.45 -6.33
CA THR A 126 -10.06 13.22 -7.37
C THR A 126 -10.95 14.23 -8.08
N SER A 127 -12.29 14.09 -8.02
CA SER A 127 -13.21 15.06 -8.62
C SER A 127 -13.29 16.38 -7.83
N LYS A 128 -12.82 16.37 -6.59
CA LYS A 128 -12.73 17.54 -5.70
C LYS A 128 -11.32 18.15 -5.66
N MET A 129 -10.37 17.53 -6.36
CA MET A 129 -9.00 18.01 -6.46
C MET A 129 -8.88 18.99 -7.62
N ASP A 130 -8.14 20.07 -7.41
CA ASP A 130 -7.76 20.97 -8.49
C ASP A 130 -6.53 20.38 -9.20
N ALA A 131 -6.76 19.80 -10.36
CA ALA A 131 -5.71 19.15 -11.13
C ALA A 131 -4.63 20.16 -11.57
N SER A 132 -4.99 21.42 -11.82
CA SER A 132 -4.06 22.47 -12.29
C SER A 132 -2.93 22.80 -11.31
N VAL A 133 -3.10 22.42 -10.04
CA VAL A 133 -2.12 22.65 -9.00
C VAL A 133 -1.38 21.38 -8.59
N LEU A 134 -1.71 20.20 -9.14
CA LEU A 134 -1.02 18.96 -8.82
C LEU A 134 0.46 19.01 -9.24
N PRO A 135 1.38 18.46 -8.42
CA PRO A 135 2.80 18.45 -8.76
C PRO A 135 3.07 17.75 -10.10
N PRO A 136 3.91 18.34 -10.98
CA PRO A 136 4.29 17.73 -12.26
C PRO A 136 4.91 16.33 -12.11
N GLU A 137 5.58 16.06 -10.99
CA GLU A 137 6.20 14.77 -10.68
C GLU A 137 5.20 13.60 -10.62
N LEU A 138 3.89 13.88 -10.47
CA LEU A 138 2.84 12.85 -10.53
C LEU A 138 2.51 12.40 -11.96
N ALA A 139 3.03 13.10 -12.99
CA ALA A 139 2.79 12.84 -14.40
C ALA A 139 1.29 12.67 -14.75
N TRP A 140 0.43 13.43 -14.08
CA TRP A 140 -1.02 13.26 -14.12
C TRP A 140 -1.62 13.66 -15.48
N ASP A 141 -2.67 12.96 -15.89
CA ASP A 141 -3.45 13.22 -17.10
C ASP A 141 -4.79 13.87 -16.72
N ALA A 142 -4.96 15.14 -17.13
CA ALA A 142 -6.15 15.93 -16.84
C ALA A 142 -7.43 15.32 -17.42
N ASP A 143 -7.36 14.80 -18.64
CA ASP A 143 -8.50 14.25 -19.35
C ASP A 143 -8.91 12.90 -18.74
N LEU A 144 -7.92 12.09 -18.34
CA LEU A 144 -8.15 10.86 -17.59
C LEU A 144 -8.87 11.14 -16.27
N ILE A 145 -8.34 12.07 -15.46
CA ILE A 145 -8.93 12.40 -14.16
C ILE A 145 -10.34 13.00 -14.33
N ALA A 146 -10.55 13.88 -15.31
CA ALA A 146 -11.86 14.48 -15.56
C ALA A 146 -12.91 13.45 -16.01
N ARG A 147 -12.49 12.45 -16.82
CA ARG A 147 -13.36 11.40 -17.35
C ARG A 147 -13.66 10.30 -16.33
N GLU A 148 -12.61 9.69 -15.79
CA GLU A 148 -12.71 8.50 -14.93
C GLU A 148 -13.00 8.89 -13.48
N LYS A 149 -12.50 10.04 -13.04
CA LYS A 149 -12.55 10.52 -11.65
C LYS A 149 -12.17 9.38 -10.69
N PRO A 150 -10.95 8.84 -10.76
CA PRO A 150 -10.57 7.70 -9.93
C PRO A 150 -10.66 8.04 -8.43
N VAL A 151 -10.94 7.05 -7.59
CA VAL A 151 -10.91 7.18 -6.14
C VAL A 151 -9.64 6.52 -5.65
N ILE A 152 -8.77 7.29 -4.99
CA ILE A 152 -7.57 6.73 -4.36
C ILE A 152 -7.94 6.34 -2.95
N PHE A 153 -7.79 5.08 -2.63
CA PHE A 153 -8.06 4.52 -1.31
C PHE A 153 -6.73 4.13 -0.70
N VAL A 154 -6.38 4.72 0.42
CA VAL A 154 -5.15 4.41 1.15
C VAL A 154 -5.52 3.81 2.50
N MET A 155 -5.08 2.60 2.77
CA MET A 155 -5.18 1.99 4.10
C MET A 155 -3.81 1.92 4.74
N ASP A 156 -3.76 2.18 6.04
CA ASP A 156 -2.54 1.97 6.82
C ASP A 156 -2.11 0.49 6.80
N TYR A 157 -0.88 0.24 7.22
CA TYR A 157 -0.35 -1.12 7.23
C TYR A 157 -1.15 -2.02 8.16
N ALA A 158 -1.66 -3.13 7.61
CA ALA A 158 -2.07 -4.26 8.43
C ALA A 158 -0.84 -5.01 8.92
N PHE A 159 -0.98 -5.80 9.99
CA PHE A 159 0.12 -6.59 10.52
C PHE A 159 -0.13 -8.09 10.36
N GLY A 160 0.80 -8.80 9.70
CA GLY A 160 0.72 -10.26 9.55
C GLY A 160 -0.58 -10.75 8.92
N GLU A 161 -1.25 -11.71 9.58
CA GLU A 161 -2.50 -12.33 9.11
C GLU A 161 -3.67 -11.33 8.98
N GLN A 162 -3.64 -10.21 9.71
CA GLN A 162 -4.64 -9.15 9.60
C GLN A 162 -4.75 -8.57 8.18
N ALA A 163 -3.64 -8.62 7.41
CA ALA A 163 -3.64 -8.23 6.01
C ALA A 163 -4.58 -9.07 5.15
N TYR A 164 -4.69 -10.38 5.44
CA TYR A 164 -5.64 -11.27 4.77
C TYR A 164 -7.07 -10.95 5.17
N GLU A 165 -7.33 -10.82 6.47
CA GLU A 165 -8.68 -10.59 7.01
C GLU A 165 -9.28 -9.29 6.48
N THR A 166 -8.55 -8.18 6.61
CA THR A 166 -9.03 -6.87 6.17
C THR A 166 -9.21 -6.81 4.66
N MET A 167 -8.27 -7.33 3.88
CA MET A 167 -8.38 -7.34 2.42
C MET A 167 -9.48 -8.28 1.92
N ASP A 168 -9.65 -9.48 2.49
CA ASP A 168 -10.75 -10.38 2.08
C ASP A 168 -12.12 -9.78 2.39
N GLU A 169 -12.29 -9.16 3.57
CA GLU A 169 -13.54 -8.50 3.93
C GLU A 169 -13.81 -7.27 3.06
N LEU A 170 -12.79 -6.45 2.75
CA LEU A 170 -12.92 -5.29 1.87
C LEU A 170 -13.32 -5.68 0.44
N LEU A 171 -12.76 -6.75 -0.10
CA LEU A 171 -13.01 -7.18 -1.48
C LEU A 171 -14.30 -7.99 -1.67
N LYS A 172 -15.05 -8.29 -0.60
CA LYS A 172 -16.43 -8.78 -0.71
C LYS A 172 -17.36 -7.68 -1.27
N PRO A 173 -18.46 -8.04 -1.95
CA PRO A 173 -19.50 -7.07 -2.28
C PRO A 173 -20.03 -6.35 -1.04
N PHE A 174 -20.48 -5.11 -1.21
CA PHE A 174 -21.20 -4.37 -0.19
C PHE A 174 -22.67 -4.80 -0.21
N GLU A 175 -23.12 -5.49 0.84
CA GLU A 175 -24.53 -5.82 0.99
C GLU A 175 -25.30 -4.60 1.51
N TYR A 176 -26.15 -4.02 0.67
CA TYR A 176 -26.97 -2.87 1.04
C TYR A 176 -28.41 -3.07 0.57
N LYS A 177 -29.35 -3.10 1.53
CA LYS A 177 -30.79 -3.29 1.29
C LYS A 177 -31.10 -4.53 0.43
N GLY A 178 -30.37 -5.62 0.65
CA GLY A 178 -30.54 -6.90 -0.05
C GLY A 178 -29.97 -6.91 -1.48
N GLN A 179 -29.13 -5.93 -1.84
CA GLN A 179 -28.35 -5.93 -3.07
C GLN A 179 -26.86 -6.08 -2.77
N ASP A 180 -26.18 -6.90 -3.56
CA ASP A 180 -24.72 -7.03 -3.54
C ASP A 180 -24.11 -6.03 -4.53
N ILE A 181 -23.38 -5.05 -4.00
CA ILE A 181 -22.77 -3.97 -4.78
C ILE A 181 -21.26 -4.21 -4.81
N PRO A 182 -20.67 -4.65 -5.93
CA PRO A 182 -19.23 -4.87 -6.02
C PRO A 182 -18.48 -3.53 -5.98
N LEU A 183 -17.28 -3.53 -5.38
CA LEU A 183 -16.37 -2.39 -5.48
C LEU A 183 -15.71 -2.41 -6.85
N ASN A 184 -15.69 -1.28 -7.55
CA ASN A 184 -15.06 -1.15 -8.86
C ASN A 184 -13.53 -1.00 -8.76
N VAL A 185 -12.86 -2.02 -8.21
CA VAL A 185 -11.40 -2.05 -7.97
C VAL A 185 -10.64 -2.22 -9.29
N LYS A 186 -9.75 -1.27 -9.62
CA LYS A 186 -8.91 -1.31 -10.83
C LYS A 186 -7.45 -1.65 -10.57
N SER A 187 -6.92 -1.28 -9.41
CA SER A 187 -5.58 -1.69 -9.01
C SER A 187 -5.43 -1.85 -7.51
N ILE A 188 -4.49 -2.68 -7.10
CA ILE A 188 -4.07 -2.84 -5.71
C ILE A 188 -2.55 -2.67 -5.65
N SER A 189 -2.09 -1.69 -4.88
CA SER A 189 -0.67 -1.40 -4.67
C SER A 189 -0.31 -1.63 -3.22
N ILE A 190 0.70 -2.45 -2.96
CA ILE A 190 1.21 -2.73 -1.62
C ILE A 190 2.63 -2.15 -1.55
N MET A 191 2.77 -1.07 -0.79
CA MET A 191 4.06 -0.58 -0.37
C MET A 191 4.36 -1.17 1.01
N GLY A 192 5.59 -1.60 1.27
CA GLY A 192 5.93 -2.18 2.56
C GLY A 192 7.34 -1.85 3.02
N LYS A 193 7.55 -1.95 4.33
CA LYS A 193 8.89 -2.01 4.91
C LYS A 193 9.34 -3.47 4.93
N ALA A 194 10.56 -3.75 4.51
CA ALA A 194 11.08 -5.12 4.46
C ALA A 194 12.55 -5.20 4.87
N GLY A 195 12.96 -6.38 5.32
CA GLY A 195 14.37 -6.72 5.49
C GLY A 195 14.96 -7.11 4.14
N ILE A 196 16.10 -6.52 3.77
CA ILE A 196 16.78 -6.80 2.51
C ILE A 196 17.82 -7.91 2.68
N LEU A 197 17.84 -8.88 1.77
CA LEU A 197 18.82 -9.97 1.78
C LEU A 197 20.03 -9.66 0.88
N GLU A 198 19.83 -8.83 -0.13
CA GLU A 198 20.88 -8.36 -1.03
C GLU A 198 20.78 -6.84 -1.19
N GLY A 199 21.73 -6.09 -0.61
CA GLY A 199 21.71 -4.63 -0.60
C GLY A 199 21.79 -4.02 0.80
N ASP A 200 21.45 -2.74 0.90
CA ASP A 200 21.57 -1.95 2.13
C ASP A 200 20.24 -1.25 2.47
N LYS A 201 20.18 -0.66 3.66
CA LYS A 201 19.03 0.16 4.10
C LYS A 201 18.75 1.27 3.08
N GLY A 202 17.48 1.50 2.80
CA GLY A 202 17.00 2.49 1.83
C GLY A 202 16.87 2.00 0.39
N ASP A 203 17.44 0.85 0.02
CA ASP A 203 17.23 0.26 -1.31
C ASP A 203 15.79 -0.25 -1.49
N ILE A 204 15.40 -0.47 -2.74
CA ILE A 204 14.05 -0.91 -3.11
C ILE A 204 14.06 -2.37 -3.54
N MET A 205 13.02 -3.11 -3.15
CA MET A 205 12.75 -4.48 -3.60
C MET A 205 11.42 -4.52 -4.34
N VAL A 206 11.41 -5.11 -5.54
CA VAL A 206 10.21 -5.35 -6.34
C VAL A 206 9.92 -6.85 -6.33
N SER A 207 8.72 -7.23 -5.88
CA SER A 207 8.37 -8.64 -5.70
C SER A 207 7.92 -9.29 -7.01
N THR A 208 8.46 -10.48 -7.31
CA THR A 208 7.96 -11.35 -8.39
C THR A 208 7.08 -12.48 -7.85
N ALA A 209 7.23 -12.82 -6.57
CA ALA A 209 6.45 -13.81 -5.87
C ALA A 209 6.56 -13.62 -4.34
N HIS A 210 5.62 -14.22 -3.61
CA HIS A 210 5.72 -14.42 -2.16
C HIS A 210 5.80 -15.90 -1.82
N VAL A 211 6.85 -16.29 -1.09
CA VAL A 211 7.00 -17.61 -0.48
C VAL A 211 6.57 -17.50 0.97
N PHE A 212 5.55 -18.26 1.37
CA PHE A 212 5.00 -18.13 2.71
C PHE A 212 5.64 -19.11 3.69
N GLU A 213 6.45 -18.58 4.60
CA GLU A 213 7.19 -19.35 5.59
C GLU A 213 6.26 -20.24 6.44
N GLY A 214 6.72 -21.46 6.71
CA GLY A 214 5.99 -22.41 7.55
C GLY A 214 4.79 -23.06 6.87
N THR A 215 4.52 -22.73 5.60
CA THR A 215 3.44 -23.31 4.81
C THR A 215 3.98 -23.87 3.49
N ALA A 216 3.12 -24.56 2.73
CA ALA A 216 3.40 -24.96 1.36
C ALA A 216 2.92 -23.91 0.32
N ASP A 217 2.38 -22.79 0.78
CA ASP A 217 1.75 -21.79 -0.07
C ASP A 217 2.79 -20.86 -0.69
N ASN A 218 2.70 -20.68 -2.01
CA ASN A 218 3.58 -19.81 -2.76
C ASN A 218 2.75 -19.06 -3.80
N TYR A 219 2.97 -17.76 -3.91
CA TYR A 219 2.13 -16.87 -4.69
C TYR A 219 2.96 -16.11 -5.74
N PRO A 220 3.03 -16.59 -6.99
CA PRO A 220 3.60 -15.81 -8.08
C PRO A 220 2.72 -14.60 -8.41
N ILE A 221 3.35 -13.49 -8.80
CA ILE A 221 2.68 -12.23 -9.06
C ILE A 221 3.06 -11.74 -10.46
N ASN A 222 2.04 -11.31 -11.23
CA ASN A 222 2.26 -10.48 -12.40
C ASN A 222 2.31 -9.02 -11.94
N ASN A 223 3.47 -8.61 -11.42
CA ASN A 223 3.67 -7.27 -10.87
C ASN A 223 3.86 -6.28 -12.03
N GLU A 224 3.09 -5.19 -12.05
CA GLU A 224 3.28 -4.14 -13.06
C GLU A 224 4.56 -3.33 -12.83
N PHE A 225 5.10 -3.37 -11.62
CA PHE A 225 6.42 -2.82 -11.34
C PHE A 225 7.52 -3.80 -11.73
N THR A 226 8.59 -3.22 -12.25
CA THR A 226 9.87 -3.84 -12.56
C THR A 226 10.99 -3.03 -11.93
N ALA A 227 12.20 -3.59 -11.83
CA ALA A 227 13.36 -2.85 -11.33
C ALA A 227 13.59 -1.54 -12.11
N ALA A 228 13.38 -1.57 -13.43
CA ALA A 228 13.59 -0.44 -14.34
C ALA A 228 12.72 0.79 -14.00
N ASP A 229 11.56 0.60 -13.36
CA ASP A 229 10.69 1.71 -12.94
C ASP A 229 11.34 2.62 -11.89
N PHE A 230 12.34 2.10 -11.16
CA PHE A 230 12.97 2.77 -10.03
C PHE A 230 14.43 3.17 -10.29
N GLU A 231 15.03 2.69 -11.39
CA GLU A 231 16.41 3.01 -11.77
C GLU A 231 16.63 4.51 -12.01
N GLY A 232 17.89 4.96 -11.87
CA GLY A 232 18.27 6.36 -12.09
C GLY A 232 17.94 7.33 -10.96
N ASN A 233 17.31 6.86 -9.87
CA ASN A 233 16.94 7.71 -8.72
C ASN A 233 17.97 7.70 -7.58
N GLY A 234 19.15 7.11 -7.78
CA GLY A 234 20.22 7.05 -6.77
C GLY A 234 19.93 6.10 -5.60
N LEU A 235 19.09 5.09 -5.84
CA LEU A 235 18.84 3.94 -4.96
C LEU A 235 19.12 2.67 -5.78
N ARG A 236 19.59 1.59 -5.13
CA ARG A 236 19.64 0.29 -5.82
C ARG A 236 18.27 -0.36 -5.75
N VAL A 237 18.01 -1.20 -6.73
CA VAL A 237 16.72 -1.86 -6.91
C VAL A 237 16.99 -3.33 -7.14
N PHE A 238 16.28 -4.18 -6.40
CA PHE A 238 16.40 -5.63 -6.48
C PHE A 238 15.04 -6.20 -6.83
N GLU A 239 14.98 -7.06 -7.85
CA GLU A 239 13.73 -7.70 -8.27
C GLU A 239 13.84 -9.20 -8.02
N GLY A 240 12.86 -9.77 -7.32
CA GLY A 240 12.87 -11.20 -7.02
C GLY A 240 11.82 -11.63 -6.01
N THR A 241 12.00 -12.86 -5.51
CA THR A 241 11.08 -13.47 -4.54
C THR A 241 11.17 -12.75 -3.20
N MET A 242 10.02 -12.49 -2.58
CA MET A 242 9.92 -12.04 -1.19
C MET A 242 9.47 -13.20 -0.31
N ILE A 243 10.00 -13.27 0.91
CA ILE A 243 9.56 -14.26 1.90
C ILE A 243 8.59 -13.57 2.84
N THR A 244 7.38 -14.11 2.97
CA THR A 244 6.45 -13.68 4.02
C THR A 244 6.73 -14.53 5.27
N VAL A 245 7.22 -13.89 6.34
CA VAL A 245 7.55 -14.54 7.61
C VAL A 245 6.46 -14.34 8.65
N LEU A 246 6.33 -15.26 9.60
CA LEU A 246 5.33 -15.15 10.67
C LEU A 246 5.72 -14.13 11.76
N GLY A 247 6.97 -13.69 11.76
CA GLY A 247 7.50 -12.73 12.73
C GLY A 247 9.01 -12.65 12.70
N THR A 248 9.56 -11.82 13.58
CA THR A 248 11.01 -11.55 13.64
C THR A 248 11.83 -12.69 14.25
N SER A 249 11.17 -13.67 14.89
CA SER A 249 11.83 -14.79 15.57
C SER A 249 12.59 -15.72 14.63
N LEU A 250 12.23 -15.76 13.34
CA LEU A 250 12.82 -16.64 12.32
C LEU A 250 13.94 -15.98 11.51
N GLN A 251 14.48 -14.83 11.95
CA GLN A 251 15.67 -14.20 11.36
C GLN A 251 16.97 -14.96 11.71
N ASN A 252 17.01 -16.28 11.46
CA ASN A 252 18.22 -17.07 11.51
C ASN A 252 19.02 -16.86 10.22
N LYS A 253 20.28 -16.39 10.35
CA LYS A 253 21.15 -16.11 9.21
C LYS A 253 21.32 -17.29 8.26
N ASP A 254 21.37 -18.52 8.75
CA ASP A 254 21.54 -19.70 7.90
C ASP A 254 20.31 -19.95 7.02
N ILE A 255 19.11 -19.75 7.57
CA ILE A 255 17.83 -19.87 6.84
C ILE A 255 17.72 -18.76 5.79
N LEU A 256 18.04 -17.53 6.18
CA LEU A 256 18.00 -16.39 5.26
C LEU A 256 19.03 -16.53 4.13
N GLN A 257 20.24 -17.03 4.43
CA GLN A 257 21.24 -17.36 3.41
C GLN A 257 20.77 -18.48 2.48
N TYR A 258 20.04 -19.47 2.99
CA TYR A 258 19.45 -20.50 2.15
C TYR A 258 18.45 -19.90 1.17
N PHE A 259 17.51 -19.05 1.61
CA PHE A 259 16.55 -18.42 0.69
C PHE A 259 17.22 -17.51 -0.34
N LEU A 260 18.25 -16.77 0.07
CA LEU A 260 19.02 -15.90 -0.84
C LEU A 260 19.80 -16.71 -1.90
N ARG A 261 20.48 -17.80 -1.50
CA ARG A 261 21.43 -18.52 -2.36
C ARG A 261 20.86 -19.74 -3.09
N SER A 262 19.68 -20.22 -2.68
CA SER A 262 19.01 -21.35 -3.32
C SER A 262 18.26 -20.92 -4.58
N SER A 263 17.54 -21.87 -5.20
CA SER A 263 16.67 -21.59 -6.34
C SER A 263 15.51 -20.65 -6.04
N TRP A 264 15.26 -20.32 -4.78
CA TRP A 264 14.27 -19.31 -4.40
C TRP A 264 14.71 -17.89 -4.79
N GLN A 265 16.03 -17.62 -4.77
CA GLN A 265 16.63 -16.33 -5.10
C GLN A 265 15.90 -15.16 -4.42
N ALA A 266 15.64 -15.30 -3.13
CA ALA A 266 14.88 -14.29 -2.39
C ALA A 266 15.71 -13.01 -2.21
N VAL A 267 15.09 -11.87 -2.49
CA VAL A 267 15.73 -10.54 -2.38
C VAL A 267 15.42 -9.87 -1.04
N GLY A 268 14.37 -10.31 -0.35
CA GLY A 268 13.95 -9.74 0.93
C GLY A 268 12.92 -10.57 1.68
N LEU A 269 12.55 -10.09 2.87
CA LEU A 269 11.51 -10.65 3.71
C LEU A 269 10.64 -9.58 4.38
N GLU A 270 9.36 -9.90 4.54
CA GLU A 270 8.28 -9.04 5.02
C GLU A 270 7.21 -9.91 5.71
N MET A 271 6.10 -9.36 6.20
CA MET A 271 5.17 -10.11 7.04
C MET A 271 3.74 -10.20 6.49
N GLU A 272 3.42 -9.55 5.36
CA GLU A 272 2.03 -9.33 4.91
C GLU A 272 1.75 -9.80 3.48
N GLY A 273 2.76 -9.94 2.62
CA GLY A 273 2.61 -9.99 1.18
C GLY A 273 1.85 -11.23 0.70
N ALA A 274 2.18 -12.41 1.22
CA ALA A 274 1.44 -13.64 0.97
C ALA A 274 -0.01 -13.54 1.49
N HIS A 275 -0.26 -12.86 2.61
CA HIS A 275 -1.61 -12.67 3.15
C HIS A 275 -2.46 -11.78 2.25
N TYR A 276 -1.93 -10.65 1.79
CA TYR A 276 -2.59 -9.81 0.79
C TYR A 276 -2.84 -10.58 -0.50
N GLN A 277 -1.82 -11.25 -1.04
CA GLN A 277 -1.95 -11.94 -2.32
C GLN A 277 -2.95 -13.11 -2.25
N LYS A 278 -3.03 -13.80 -1.11
CA LYS A 278 -4.06 -14.82 -0.83
C LYS A 278 -5.48 -14.24 -0.90
N ALA A 279 -5.73 -13.09 -0.26
CA ALA A 279 -7.04 -12.43 -0.30
C ALA A 279 -7.37 -11.94 -1.72
N ILE A 280 -6.43 -11.25 -2.36
CA ILE A 280 -6.57 -10.66 -3.69
C ILE A 280 -6.86 -11.73 -4.75
N GLN A 281 -6.11 -12.84 -4.76
CA GLN A 281 -6.35 -13.91 -5.72
C GLN A 281 -7.67 -14.63 -5.46
N SER A 282 -8.07 -14.76 -4.19
CA SER A 282 -9.35 -15.37 -3.83
C SER A 282 -10.50 -14.52 -4.34
N ALA A 283 -10.43 -13.20 -4.17
CA ALA A 283 -11.42 -12.25 -4.67
C ALA A 283 -11.49 -12.21 -6.21
N SER A 284 -10.34 -12.09 -6.90
CA SER A 284 -10.29 -11.91 -8.36
C SER A 284 -10.43 -13.20 -9.17
N LYS A 285 -9.88 -14.33 -8.70
CA LYS A 285 -9.81 -15.59 -9.48
C LYS A 285 -10.83 -16.64 -9.07
N ILE A 286 -11.21 -16.68 -7.79
CA ILE A 286 -12.09 -17.73 -7.24
C ILE A 286 -13.51 -17.19 -7.05
N ARG A 287 -13.66 -16.19 -6.17
CA ARG A 287 -14.95 -15.60 -5.80
C ARG A 287 -15.50 -14.67 -6.89
N LYS A 288 -14.60 -14.08 -7.68
CA LYS A 288 -14.90 -13.12 -8.76
C LYS A 288 -15.73 -11.93 -8.26
N SER A 289 -15.43 -11.47 -7.05
CA SER A 289 -16.08 -10.30 -6.44
C SER A 289 -15.49 -8.98 -6.93
N ILE A 290 -14.31 -9.03 -7.54
CA ILE A 290 -13.65 -7.93 -8.26
C ILE A 290 -13.20 -8.41 -9.64
N ASP A 291 -12.75 -7.49 -10.48
CA ASP A 291 -12.22 -7.80 -11.80
C ASP A 291 -11.07 -8.83 -11.72
N ARG A 292 -11.00 -9.73 -12.71
CA ARG A 292 -9.95 -10.76 -12.79
C ARG A 292 -8.58 -10.15 -13.07
N ASP A 293 -8.56 -9.15 -13.95
CA ASP A 293 -7.36 -8.54 -14.51
C ASP A 293 -7.08 -7.19 -13.84
N ILE A 294 -7.05 -7.20 -12.50
CA ILE A 294 -6.62 -6.04 -11.72
C ILE A 294 -5.11 -5.81 -11.84
N ALA A 295 -4.71 -4.55 -11.88
CA ALA A 295 -3.31 -4.17 -11.83
C ALA A 295 -2.75 -4.37 -10.41
N LEU A 296 -1.65 -5.11 -10.28
CA LEU A 296 -0.98 -5.38 -9.01
C LEU A 296 0.40 -4.75 -8.97
N ARG A 297 0.72 -4.09 -7.85
CA ARG A 297 1.98 -3.38 -7.65
C ARG A 297 2.54 -3.67 -6.27
N TYR A 298 3.60 -4.45 -6.19
CA TYR A 298 4.29 -4.73 -4.93
C TYR A 298 5.69 -4.14 -4.95
N ALA A 299 5.97 -3.23 -4.02
CA ALA A 299 7.30 -2.66 -3.84
C ALA A 299 7.59 -2.43 -2.36
N TYR A 300 8.82 -2.70 -1.97
CA TYR A 300 9.25 -2.62 -0.58
C TYR A 300 10.50 -1.75 -0.48
N TYR A 301 10.64 -1.03 0.62
CA TYR A 301 11.88 -0.33 0.93
C TYR A 301 12.61 -1.02 2.09
N ALA A 302 13.93 -1.13 1.96
CA ALA A 302 14.79 -1.81 2.91
C ALA A 302 14.90 -1.01 4.21
N SER A 303 14.43 -1.59 5.32
CA SER A 303 14.63 -0.99 6.65
C SER A 303 15.87 -1.46 7.37
N ASP A 304 16.27 -2.67 7.06
CA ASP A 304 17.28 -3.43 7.77
C ASP A 304 17.84 -4.51 6.86
N ASN A 305 19.06 -4.97 7.17
CA ASN A 305 19.65 -6.12 6.50
C ASN A 305 19.87 -7.19 7.58
N PRO A 306 19.00 -8.21 7.69
CA PRO A 306 19.09 -9.21 8.75
C PRO A 306 20.30 -10.15 8.65
N LEU A 307 21.02 -10.16 7.51
CA LEU A 307 22.27 -10.91 7.37
C LEU A 307 23.46 -10.19 8.02
N LEU A 308 23.40 -8.86 8.14
CA LEU A 308 24.46 -8.03 8.71
C LEU A 308 24.27 -7.83 10.22
N THR A 309 25.33 -8.11 10.99
CA THR A 309 25.31 -7.93 12.45
C THR A 309 25.15 -6.44 12.79
N GLY A 310 24.20 -6.10 13.66
CA GLY A 310 23.95 -4.71 14.07
C GLY A 310 23.14 -3.89 13.06
N HIS A 311 22.61 -4.51 12.01
CA HIS A 311 21.77 -3.85 11.00
C HIS A 311 20.33 -4.37 10.99
N THR A 312 19.91 -5.14 11.99
CA THR A 312 18.56 -5.73 12.14
C THR A 312 17.52 -4.70 12.59
N LEU A 313 16.23 -5.05 12.60
CA LEU A 313 15.16 -4.17 13.14
C LEU A 313 15.44 -3.64 14.56
N ALA A 314 16.16 -4.39 15.39
CA ALA A 314 16.52 -3.99 16.74
C ALA A 314 17.62 -2.89 16.79
N SER A 315 18.27 -2.58 15.67
CA SER A 315 19.42 -1.66 15.59
C SER A 315 19.04 -0.17 15.49
N GLY A 316 17.77 0.15 15.26
CA GLY A 316 17.28 1.54 15.18
C GLY A 316 16.22 1.74 14.11
N SER A 317 15.57 2.91 14.13
CA SER A 317 14.60 3.30 13.09
C SER A 317 15.31 3.62 11.78
N LEU A 318 14.57 3.53 10.66
CA LEU A 318 15.10 3.85 9.32
C LEU A 318 15.39 5.36 9.16
N GLY A 319 14.79 6.21 10.00
CA GLY A 319 15.04 7.66 10.01
C GLY A 319 14.83 8.31 8.64
N MET A 320 15.70 9.29 8.33
CA MET A 320 15.64 10.05 7.08
C MET A 320 15.99 9.23 5.83
N GLU A 321 16.73 8.12 5.97
CA GLU A 321 17.10 7.24 4.86
C GLU A 321 15.87 6.60 4.22
N GLY A 322 14.80 6.41 4.99
CA GLY A 322 13.55 5.81 4.51
C GLY A 322 12.63 6.76 3.75
N VAL A 323 12.87 8.07 3.85
CA VAL A 323 11.99 9.08 3.24
C VAL A 323 12.04 8.97 1.72
N LYS A 324 13.25 8.96 1.15
CA LYS A 324 13.44 8.90 -0.30
C LYS A 324 12.80 7.67 -0.95
N PRO A 325 13.06 6.42 -0.53
CA PRO A 325 12.44 5.25 -1.16
C PRO A 325 10.92 5.21 -0.95
N THR A 326 10.42 5.62 0.21
CA THR A 326 8.97 5.67 0.49
C THR A 326 8.26 6.59 -0.49
N TYR A 327 8.80 7.79 -0.74
CA TYR A 327 8.19 8.73 -1.67
C TYR A 327 8.39 8.34 -3.12
N LEU A 328 9.52 7.71 -3.46
CA LEU A 328 9.72 7.19 -4.82
C LEU A 328 8.71 6.10 -5.17
N ILE A 329 8.49 5.13 -4.28
CA ILE A 329 7.45 4.09 -4.46
C ILE A 329 6.06 4.74 -4.57
N THR A 330 5.76 5.68 -3.68
CA THR A 330 4.48 6.41 -3.70
C THR A 330 4.27 7.13 -5.03
N LEU A 331 5.28 7.84 -5.53
CA LEU A 331 5.24 8.55 -6.80
C LEU A 331 4.98 7.60 -7.96
N LYS A 332 5.69 6.46 -8.00
CA LYS A 332 5.49 5.44 -9.05
C LYS A 332 4.10 4.81 -8.99
N ILE A 333 3.54 4.60 -7.79
CA ILE A 333 2.15 4.13 -7.64
C ILE A 333 1.19 5.15 -8.23
N LEU A 334 1.32 6.43 -7.84
CA LEU A 334 0.42 7.49 -8.30
C LEU A 334 0.59 7.77 -9.80
N GLU A 335 1.80 7.72 -10.33
CA GLU A 335 2.09 7.82 -11.77
C GLU A 335 1.32 6.73 -12.53
N ARG A 336 1.35 5.47 -12.08
CA ARG A 336 0.61 4.37 -12.74
C ARG A 336 -0.91 4.50 -12.64
N ILE A 337 -1.43 5.23 -11.66
CA ILE A 337 -2.88 5.43 -11.47
C ILE A 337 -3.39 6.65 -12.25
N LEU A 338 -2.62 7.75 -12.24
CA LEU A 338 -3.05 9.06 -12.70
C LEU A 338 -2.58 9.38 -14.12
N SER A 339 -1.69 8.57 -14.69
CA SER A 339 -1.17 8.74 -16.04
C SER A 339 -1.60 7.60 -16.96
N ASN A 340 -1.67 7.91 -18.25
CA ASN A 340 -1.86 6.90 -19.28
C ASN A 340 -0.52 6.17 -19.52
N PRO A 341 -0.45 4.83 -19.56
CA PRO A 341 0.82 4.08 -19.67
C PRO A 341 1.69 4.44 -20.88
N LEU A 342 1.11 5.04 -21.91
CA LEU A 342 1.79 5.47 -23.14
C LEU A 342 2.42 6.86 -23.06
N ALA A 343 2.06 7.69 -22.07
CA ALA A 343 2.51 9.08 -21.95
C ALA A 343 3.73 9.27 -21.03
N SER A 344 3.94 8.37 -20.06
CA SER A 344 4.98 8.50 -19.03
C SER A 344 6.41 8.43 -19.59
N THR A 345 6.64 7.70 -20.69
CA THR A 345 7.96 7.63 -21.34
C THR A 345 8.36 8.96 -22.01
N SER A 346 7.39 9.81 -22.37
CA SER A 346 7.65 11.07 -23.08
C SER A 346 8.00 12.22 -22.15
N ALA A 347 7.37 12.28 -20.97
CA ALA A 347 7.53 13.38 -20.01
C ALA A 347 8.91 13.38 -19.31
N ILE A 348 9.47 12.20 -19.05
CA ILE A 348 10.79 12.06 -18.41
C ILE A 348 11.92 12.55 -19.34
N VAL A 349 11.78 12.32 -20.65
CA VAL A 349 12.75 12.79 -21.66
C VAL A 349 12.72 14.32 -21.79
N GLN A 350 11.53 14.93 -21.77
CA GLN A 350 11.41 16.39 -21.89
C GLN A 350 11.89 17.14 -20.63
N ALA A 351 11.73 16.56 -19.43
CA ALA A 351 12.25 17.15 -18.20
C ALA A 351 13.79 17.11 -18.12
N GLN A 352 14.43 16.10 -18.73
CA GLN A 352 15.90 16.00 -18.78
C GLN A 352 16.53 16.90 -19.85
N GLU A 353 15.84 17.15 -20.97
CA GLU A 353 16.36 18.00 -22.05
C GLU A 353 16.22 19.52 -21.77
N GLY A 354 15.33 19.93 -20.86
CA GLY A 354 15.12 21.33 -20.50
C GLY A 354 16.27 22.00 -19.71
N GLY A 355 17.28 21.24 -19.28
CA GLY A 355 18.36 21.70 -18.40
C GLY A 355 19.66 22.15 -19.07
N VAL A 356 19.80 22.05 -20.40
CA VAL A 356 21.07 22.39 -21.08
C VAL A 356 20.85 23.49 -22.12
N ARG A 357 20.89 24.76 -21.67
CA ARG A 357 21.21 25.89 -22.55
C ARG A 357 22.71 26.17 -22.44
N PHE A 358 23.46 25.76 -23.46
CA PHE A 358 24.79 26.32 -23.72
C PHE A 358 24.61 27.74 -24.28
N ASP A 359 24.95 28.74 -23.49
CA ASP A 359 25.25 30.08 -24.01
C ASP A 359 26.62 30.02 -24.71
N SER A 360 26.62 30.16 -26.03
CA SER A 360 27.81 30.52 -26.78
C SER A 360 27.46 31.61 -27.79
N ALA A 361 27.73 32.86 -27.39
CA ALA A 361 27.87 33.99 -28.30
C ALA A 361 29.17 34.73 -27.98
N GLN A 362 30.17 34.54 -28.86
CA GLN A 362 31.18 35.53 -29.20
C GLN A 362 31.03 35.86 -30.68
#